data_AF-A0A959LLN3-F1
#
_entry.id   AF-A0A959LLN3-F1
#
_cell.length_a   1.000
_cell.length_b   1.000
_cell.length_c   1.000
_cell.angle_alpha   90.00
_cell.angle_beta   90.00
_cell.angle_gamma   90.00
#
_symmetry.space_group_name_H-M   'P 1'
#
loop_
_entity.id
_entity.type
_entity.pdbx_description
1 polymer ?
#
loop_
_entity_poly.entity_id
_entity_poly.type
_entity_poly.pdbx_seq_one_letter_code
_entity_poly.pdbx_strand_id
1 'polypeptide(L)'
;MSKYAFVLLILFGVLAGCGNEEQPAGDEPKAAELIAEEGFEADDDIVQGMYKRYIGTIADMPVVVNLTDLDARLNGHYYYEKIGLPINIYSYHRDEDAENEFVFGEYPPEHKDPQDKWYVTVQGDSIVGVWVNGDSTKSFPISLKEDYPEGIMRFGIVSVEESFPYKEGASDPAAEVSYTVILPMGRSAGAQYVKAVISQTVGCDTNAKNMQDCIQQKIESYGKMYRQTMSDMGEDMDNSPMNNWDESIGITIVYNANDIVVLDRGHYEYSGGAHGNHSDDYVNIDVRHQKVMKLDDMMTVDSARLVQLITPQLRKRF
;
A
#
# COMPACT_ATOMS: atom_id res chain seq x y z
N MET A 1 4.67 43.72 46.91
CA MET A 1 5.32 42.53 47.49
C MET A 1 4.36 41.88 48.48
N SER A 2 4.38 40.54 48.56
CA SER A 2 3.46 39.62 49.26
C SER A 2 2.17 39.32 48.45
N LYS A 3 1.98 38.23 47.70
CA LYS A 3 2.24 36.76 47.84
C LYS A 3 1.28 36.02 48.80
N TYR A 4 0.27 35.40 48.17
CA TYR A 4 -0.45 34.15 48.47
C TYR A 4 -1.25 34.00 49.77
N ALA A 5 -2.53 33.64 49.68
CA ALA A 5 -2.96 32.23 49.71
C ALA A 5 -4.49 32.04 49.78
N PHE A 6 -4.90 30.85 49.35
CA PHE A 6 -6.13 30.10 49.62
C PHE A 6 -7.29 30.07 48.60
N VAL A 7 -7.32 28.90 47.96
CA VAL A 7 -8.30 28.20 47.11
C VAL A 7 -9.53 27.78 47.92
N LEU A 8 -10.75 27.85 47.34
CA LEU A 8 -11.79 26.79 47.36
C LEU A 8 -13.08 27.18 46.59
N LEU A 9 -13.22 26.61 45.38
CA LEU A 9 -14.34 25.76 44.89
C LEU A 9 -15.80 26.04 45.35
N ILE A 10 -16.69 26.45 44.41
CA ILE A 10 -18.11 26.02 44.18
C ILE A 10 -18.48 26.52 42.75
N LEU A 11 -18.47 25.75 41.65
CA LEU A 11 -19.45 24.79 41.07
C LEU A 11 -20.90 25.30 40.84
N PHE A 12 -21.41 25.02 39.63
CA PHE A 12 -22.74 25.32 39.02
C PHE A 12 -22.93 26.75 38.47
N GLY A 13 -23.33 26.96 37.21
CA GLY A 13 -23.62 26.05 36.11
C GLY A 13 -24.17 26.86 34.94
N VAL A 14 -23.73 26.54 33.72
CA VAL A 14 -24.47 26.82 32.48
C VAL A 14 -24.24 25.63 31.56
N LEU A 15 -25.18 24.67 31.63
CA LEU A 15 -25.44 23.69 30.58
C LEU A 15 -26.61 24.25 29.76
N ALA A 16 -26.32 24.65 28.52
CA ALA A 16 -27.28 24.83 27.42
C ALA A 16 -26.43 25.16 26.17
N GLY A 17 -26.43 24.41 25.07
CA GLY A 17 -27.02 23.13 24.72
C GLY A 17 -26.38 22.77 23.38
N CYS A 18 -25.69 21.62 23.31
CA CYS A 18 -25.28 21.06 22.03
C CYS A 18 -26.53 20.51 21.36
N GLY A 19 -27.02 21.22 20.34
CA GLY A 19 -27.96 20.63 19.38
C GLY A 19 -27.19 19.58 18.60
N ASN A 20 -27.59 18.31 18.74
CA ASN A 20 -27.28 17.26 17.80
C ASN A 20 -27.96 17.64 16.47
N GLU A 21 -27.24 18.28 15.57
CA GLU A 21 -27.45 17.99 14.15
C GLU A 21 -26.77 16.64 13.90
N GLU A 22 -27.59 15.64 13.58
CA GLU A 22 -27.11 14.40 12.99
C GLU A 22 -26.28 14.75 11.76
N GLN A 23 -24.96 14.59 11.86
CA GLN A 23 -24.14 14.46 10.66
C GLN A 23 -24.72 13.27 9.89
N PRO A 24 -25.15 13.45 8.64
CA PRO A 24 -25.53 12.31 7.83
C PRO A 24 -24.32 11.38 7.76
N ALA A 25 -24.57 10.09 8.01
CA ALA A 25 -23.60 9.03 7.74
C ALA A 25 -23.00 9.30 6.37
N GLY A 26 -21.67 9.39 6.30
CA GLY A 26 -20.96 9.65 5.05
C GLY A 26 -21.52 8.74 3.97
N ASP A 27 -22.03 9.37 2.91
CA ASP A 27 -22.60 8.67 1.76
C ASP A 27 -21.63 7.54 1.35
N GLU A 28 -22.16 6.34 1.07
CA GLU A 28 -21.44 5.42 0.19
C GLU A 28 -20.94 6.21 -1.00
N PRO A 29 -19.71 5.95 -1.51
CA PRO A 29 -19.31 6.57 -2.75
C PRO A 29 -20.38 6.17 -3.76
N LYS A 30 -21.27 7.13 -4.07
CA LYS A 30 -22.02 7.08 -5.32
C LYS A 30 -20.91 6.91 -6.32
N ALA A 31 -20.97 5.80 -7.06
CA ALA A 31 -20.23 5.68 -8.29
C ALA A 31 -20.61 6.92 -9.10
N ALA A 32 -19.84 8.00 -8.93
CA ALA A 32 -19.66 8.97 -9.98
C ALA A 32 -19.38 8.09 -11.18
N GLU A 33 -20.11 8.34 -12.26
CA GLU A 33 -20.00 7.66 -13.53
C GLU A 33 -18.56 7.90 -14.02
N LEU A 34 -17.61 7.19 -13.42
CA LEU A 34 -16.22 7.12 -13.77
C LEU A 34 -16.29 6.52 -15.15
N ILE A 35 -16.10 7.38 -16.14
CA ILE A 35 -16.05 6.98 -17.53
C ILE A 35 -15.04 5.86 -17.56
N ALA A 36 -15.56 4.63 -17.71
CA ALA A 36 -14.74 3.44 -17.74
C ALA A 36 -13.94 3.55 -19.04
N GLU A 37 -12.72 4.05 -18.93
CA GLU A 37 -11.70 3.70 -19.91
C GLU A 37 -11.70 2.19 -20.08
N GLU A 38 -11.49 1.75 -21.32
CA GLU A 38 -11.30 0.33 -21.60
C GLU A 38 -10.25 -0.24 -20.64
N GLY A 39 -10.48 -1.46 -20.14
CA GLY A 39 -9.50 -2.13 -19.30
C GLY A 39 -8.20 -2.34 -20.06
N PHE A 40 -7.08 -2.32 -19.34
CA PHE A 40 -5.77 -2.45 -19.96
C PHE A 40 -5.59 -3.84 -20.57
N GLU A 41 -4.96 -3.89 -21.73
CA GLU A 41 -4.44 -5.14 -22.28
C GLU A 41 -2.98 -5.30 -21.81
N ALA A 42 -2.46 -6.53 -21.83
CA ALA A 42 -1.09 -6.83 -21.38
C ALA A 42 0.00 -6.06 -22.14
N ASP A 43 -0.31 -5.65 -23.37
CA ASP A 43 0.61 -5.00 -24.30
C ASP A 43 0.40 -3.48 -24.38
N ASP A 44 -0.36 -2.88 -23.45
CA ASP A 44 -0.46 -1.42 -23.37
C ASP A 44 0.91 -0.82 -22.99
N ASP A 45 1.37 0.18 -23.76
CA ASP A 45 2.69 0.81 -23.60
C ASP A 45 2.95 1.40 -22.20
N ILE A 46 1.90 1.58 -21.41
CA ILE A 46 2.00 2.15 -20.05
C ILE A 46 2.30 1.09 -18.97
N VAL A 47 2.17 -0.20 -19.30
CA VAL A 47 2.38 -1.30 -18.36
C VAL A 47 3.87 -1.61 -18.26
N GLN A 48 4.45 -1.37 -17.08
CA GLN A 48 5.88 -1.52 -16.83
C GLN A 48 6.21 -2.79 -16.03
N GLY A 49 5.20 -3.44 -15.45
CA GLY A 49 5.36 -4.64 -14.66
C GLY A 49 4.04 -5.41 -14.55
N MET A 50 4.10 -6.56 -13.88
CA MET A 50 2.95 -7.46 -13.76
C MET A 50 2.75 -7.96 -12.33
N TYR A 51 1.49 -8.16 -11.96
CA TYR A 51 1.14 -8.98 -10.80
C TYR A 51 1.30 -10.47 -11.10
N LYS A 52 1.87 -11.20 -10.14
CA LYS A 52 2.03 -12.65 -10.20
C LYS A 52 1.44 -13.33 -8.97
N ARG A 53 0.62 -14.37 -9.19
CA ARG A 53 0.06 -15.21 -8.13
C ARG A 53 0.68 -16.60 -8.16
N TYR A 54 1.23 -17.04 -7.04
CA TYR A 54 1.76 -18.39 -6.89
C TYR A 54 1.04 -19.17 -5.78
N ILE A 55 0.94 -20.48 -5.98
CA ILE A 55 0.49 -21.44 -4.97
C ILE A 55 1.56 -22.50 -4.76
N GLY A 56 1.59 -23.10 -3.58
CA GLY A 56 2.49 -24.22 -3.31
C GLY A 56 2.69 -24.42 -1.83
N THR A 57 3.90 -24.76 -1.41
CA THR A 57 4.18 -25.10 0.00
C THR A 57 5.44 -24.46 0.53
N ILE A 58 5.40 -24.12 1.82
CA ILE A 58 6.55 -23.83 2.67
C ILE A 58 6.42 -24.72 3.90
N ALA A 59 7.45 -25.51 4.20
CA ALA A 59 7.42 -26.49 5.30
C ALA A 59 6.21 -27.45 5.23
N ASP A 60 5.88 -27.93 4.03
CA ASP A 60 4.71 -28.77 3.73
C ASP A 60 3.33 -28.13 4.06
N MET A 61 3.30 -26.83 4.37
CA MET A 61 2.07 -26.08 4.59
C MET A 61 1.68 -25.33 3.31
N PRO A 62 0.43 -25.47 2.83
CA PRO A 62 -0.05 -24.73 1.67
C PRO A 62 0.02 -23.22 1.87
N VAL A 63 0.58 -22.53 0.90
CA VAL A 63 0.68 -21.07 0.86
C VAL A 63 0.17 -20.50 -0.46
N VAL A 64 -0.29 -19.26 -0.40
CA VAL A 64 -0.53 -18.40 -1.55
C VAL A 64 0.42 -17.22 -1.46
N VAL A 65 1.05 -16.87 -2.57
CA VAL A 65 1.97 -15.74 -2.70
C VAL A 65 1.44 -14.79 -3.78
N ASN A 66 1.33 -13.51 -3.45
CA ASN A 66 0.92 -12.41 -4.31
C ASN A 66 2.13 -11.49 -4.49
N LEU A 67 2.69 -11.42 -5.68
CA LEU A 67 3.87 -10.63 -6.00
C LEU A 67 3.56 -9.57 -7.06
N THR A 68 4.22 -8.44 -6.92
CA THR A 68 4.38 -7.37 -7.89
C THR A 68 5.78 -7.55 -8.48
N ASP A 69 5.87 -7.72 -9.79
CA ASP A 69 7.12 -7.83 -10.55
C ASP A 69 7.35 -6.56 -11.36
N LEU A 70 8.27 -5.72 -10.89
CA LEU A 70 8.59 -4.41 -11.46
C LEU A 70 10.08 -4.15 -11.33
N ASP A 71 10.74 -3.78 -12.44
CA ASP A 71 12.17 -3.41 -12.47
C ASP A 71 13.10 -4.40 -11.77
N ALA A 72 12.91 -5.70 -12.07
CA ALA A 72 13.63 -6.82 -11.46
C ALA A 72 13.46 -6.92 -9.93
N ARG A 73 12.44 -6.30 -9.35
CA ARG A 73 12.07 -6.44 -7.94
C ARG A 73 10.74 -7.18 -7.83
N LEU A 74 10.74 -8.20 -6.99
CA LEU A 74 9.56 -8.94 -6.57
C LEU A 74 9.17 -8.54 -5.14
N ASN A 75 8.02 -7.91 -4.97
CA ASN A 75 7.53 -7.50 -3.65
C ASN A 75 6.06 -7.89 -3.48
N GLY A 76 5.58 -8.08 -2.26
CA GLY A 76 4.17 -8.30 -2.02
C GLY A 76 3.89 -9.05 -0.73
N HIS A 77 3.00 -10.04 -0.80
CA HIS A 77 2.44 -10.71 0.36
C HIS A 77 2.40 -12.22 0.16
N TYR A 78 2.53 -12.97 1.24
CA TYR A 78 2.15 -14.38 1.25
C TYR A 78 1.33 -14.72 2.50
N TYR A 79 0.58 -15.81 2.44
CA TYR A 79 -0.11 -16.34 3.62
C TYR A 79 -0.23 -17.86 3.54
N TYR A 80 -0.25 -18.50 4.71
CA TYR A 80 -0.61 -19.90 4.85
C TYR A 80 -2.13 -20.03 4.77
N GLU A 81 -2.65 -20.88 3.87
CA GLU A 81 -4.10 -20.97 3.59
C GLU A 81 -4.95 -21.24 4.85
N LYS A 82 -4.43 -22.06 5.78
CA LYS A 82 -5.13 -22.38 7.03
C LYS A 82 -5.17 -21.23 8.03
N ILE A 83 -4.24 -20.29 7.93
CA ILE A 83 -4.07 -19.19 8.89
C ILE A 83 -4.70 -17.91 8.32
N GLY A 84 -4.46 -17.61 7.04
CA GLY A 84 -5.00 -16.45 6.34
C GLY A 84 -4.42 -15.10 6.78
N LEU A 85 -3.36 -15.09 7.59
CA LEU A 85 -2.67 -13.86 7.98
C LEU A 85 -1.62 -13.51 6.91
N PRO A 86 -1.74 -12.36 6.23
CA PRO A 86 -0.74 -11.92 5.26
C PRO A 86 0.57 -11.55 5.95
N ILE A 87 1.67 -11.90 5.30
CA ILE A 87 3.04 -11.59 5.68
C ILE A 87 3.67 -10.86 4.50
N ASN A 88 4.18 -9.65 4.75
CA ASN A 88 4.77 -8.83 3.72
C ASN A 88 6.16 -9.37 3.41
N ILE A 89 6.51 -9.41 2.13
CA ILE A 89 7.81 -9.84 1.64
C ILE A 89 8.33 -8.85 0.63
N TYR A 90 9.62 -8.56 0.71
CA TYR A 90 10.33 -7.72 -0.24
C TYR A 90 11.60 -8.42 -0.69
N SER A 91 11.93 -8.29 -1.97
CA SER A 91 13.14 -8.91 -2.53
C SER A 91 14.30 -7.93 -2.64
N TYR A 92 15.48 -8.50 -2.63
CA TYR A 92 16.71 -7.88 -3.12
C TYR A 92 17.51 -8.93 -3.88
N HIS A 93 18.28 -8.50 -4.87
CA HIS A 93 19.17 -9.41 -5.58
C HIS A 93 20.27 -9.93 -4.66
N ARG A 94 20.55 -11.23 -4.80
CA ARG A 94 21.64 -11.87 -4.07
C ARG A 94 23.01 -11.45 -4.61
N ASP A 95 23.06 -11.30 -5.92
CA ASP A 95 24.20 -10.92 -6.73
C ASP A 95 23.65 -10.05 -7.87
N GLU A 96 24.31 -8.92 -8.17
CA GLU A 96 23.89 -8.00 -9.22
C GLU A 96 23.89 -8.69 -10.61
N ASP A 97 24.68 -9.75 -10.77
CA ASP A 97 24.78 -10.53 -12.00
C ASP A 97 23.78 -11.71 -12.09
N ALA A 98 23.02 -12.01 -11.02
CA ALA A 98 22.10 -13.15 -10.96
C ALA A 98 20.64 -12.72 -11.13
N GLU A 99 20.23 -12.47 -12.38
CA GLU A 99 18.90 -11.95 -12.75
C GLU A 99 17.70 -12.74 -12.18
N ASN A 100 17.87 -14.04 -11.90
CA ASN A 100 16.80 -14.92 -11.43
C ASN A 100 16.94 -15.39 -9.97
N GLU A 101 17.97 -14.95 -9.25
CA GLU A 101 18.18 -15.31 -7.84
C GLU A 101 17.79 -14.16 -6.91
N PHE A 102 16.86 -14.45 -6.01
CA PHE A 102 16.29 -13.47 -5.09
C PHE A 102 16.49 -13.90 -3.65
N VAL A 103 16.69 -12.91 -2.79
CA VAL A 103 16.51 -13.06 -1.35
C VAL A 103 15.28 -12.25 -0.95
N PHE A 104 14.29 -12.92 -0.34
CA PHE A 104 13.16 -12.22 0.27
C PHE A 104 13.39 -12.05 1.78
N GLY A 105 13.07 -10.86 2.30
CA GLY A 105 12.93 -10.62 3.73
C GLY A 105 11.46 -10.48 4.12
N GLU A 106 11.09 -11.00 5.30
CA GLU A 106 9.72 -10.86 5.85
C GLU A 106 9.58 -9.58 6.69
N TYR A 107 8.45 -8.87 6.53
CA TYR A 107 8.15 -7.61 7.21
C TYR A 107 6.72 -7.58 7.79
N PRO A 108 6.49 -6.87 8.93
CA PRO A 108 7.52 -6.40 9.86
C PRO A 108 8.22 -7.60 10.49
N PRO A 109 9.54 -7.54 10.74
CA PRO A 109 10.18 -8.57 11.53
C PRO A 109 9.47 -8.57 12.87
N GLU A 110 8.83 -9.68 13.25
CA GLU A 110 8.20 -9.81 14.56
C GLU A 110 9.30 -9.81 15.64
N HIS A 111 9.87 -8.63 15.93
CA HIS A 111 10.90 -8.34 16.90
C HIS A 111 12.13 -9.27 16.90
N LYS A 112 12.35 -10.03 15.82
CA LYS A 112 13.49 -10.92 15.64
C LYS A 112 14.43 -10.32 14.62
N ASP A 113 15.55 -9.82 15.13
CA ASP A 113 16.78 -9.71 14.39
C ASP A 113 17.63 -10.93 14.78
N PRO A 114 17.96 -11.84 13.85
CA PRO A 114 17.77 -11.72 12.40
C PRO A 114 16.36 -12.07 11.93
N GLN A 115 15.99 -11.55 10.77
CA GLN A 115 14.69 -11.79 10.12
C GLN A 115 14.66 -13.13 9.41
N ASP A 116 13.47 -13.72 9.28
CA ASP A 116 13.23 -14.87 8.43
C ASP A 116 13.44 -14.48 6.95
N LYS A 117 14.08 -15.36 6.17
CA LYS A 117 14.52 -15.10 4.78
C LYS A 117 14.17 -16.22 3.84
N TRP A 118 13.92 -15.88 2.58
CA TRP A 118 13.77 -16.87 1.51
C TRP A 118 14.95 -16.72 0.56
N TYR A 119 15.61 -17.82 0.22
CA TYR A 119 16.61 -17.87 -0.84
C TYR A 119 16.01 -18.65 -1.99
N VAL A 120 15.67 -17.97 -3.08
CA VAL A 120 14.88 -18.58 -4.16
C VAL A 120 15.43 -18.26 -5.54
N THR A 121 15.09 -19.12 -6.49
CA THR A 121 15.31 -18.93 -7.91
C THR A 121 13.98 -18.94 -8.64
N VAL A 122 13.76 -17.96 -9.50
CA VAL A 122 12.62 -17.93 -10.42
C VAL A 122 12.97 -18.71 -11.68
N GLN A 123 12.13 -19.67 -12.06
CA GLN A 123 12.32 -20.54 -13.22
C GLN A 123 11.02 -20.61 -14.03
N GLY A 124 10.84 -19.69 -14.96
CA GLY A 124 9.59 -19.57 -15.73
C GLY A 124 8.40 -19.29 -14.82
N ASP A 125 7.45 -20.23 -14.77
CA ASP A 125 6.21 -20.15 -13.96
C ASP A 125 6.39 -20.63 -12.51
N SER A 126 7.62 -20.90 -12.08
CA SER A 126 7.89 -21.56 -10.80
C SER A 126 8.89 -20.78 -9.95
N ILE A 127 8.71 -20.81 -8.63
CA ILE A 127 9.67 -20.31 -7.64
C ILE A 127 10.08 -21.50 -6.77
N VAL A 128 11.39 -21.78 -6.74
CA VAL A 128 11.95 -22.87 -5.94
C VAL A 128 13.07 -22.34 -5.05
N GLY A 129 13.20 -22.89 -3.85
CA GLY A 129 14.26 -22.45 -2.95
C GLY A 129 14.07 -22.95 -1.53
N VAL A 130 14.55 -22.14 -0.58
CA VAL A 130 14.46 -22.46 0.84
C VAL A 130 14.07 -21.25 1.66
N TRP A 131 13.18 -21.47 2.61
CA TRP A 131 12.92 -20.57 3.72
C TRP A 131 13.94 -20.86 4.82
N VAL A 132 14.43 -19.83 5.50
CA VAL A 132 15.38 -19.92 6.59
C VAL A 132 14.93 -18.98 7.70
N ASN A 133 14.85 -19.47 8.93
CA ASN A 133 14.48 -18.60 10.03
C ASN A 133 15.63 -17.67 10.42
N GLY A 134 15.32 -16.62 11.19
CA GLY A 134 16.27 -15.60 11.61
C GLY A 134 17.60 -16.11 12.14
N ASP A 135 17.57 -17.00 13.13
CA ASP A 135 18.80 -17.58 13.72
C ASP A 135 19.49 -18.64 12.84
N SER A 136 18.96 -18.90 11.64
CA SER A 136 19.46 -19.88 10.67
C SER A 136 19.51 -21.32 11.17
N THR A 137 18.74 -21.67 12.21
CA THR A 137 18.69 -23.04 12.76
C THR A 137 17.67 -23.93 12.08
N LYS A 138 16.69 -23.35 11.40
CA LYS A 138 15.62 -24.04 10.66
C LYS A 138 15.63 -23.60 9.22
N SER A 139 15.47 -24.58 8.33
CA SER A 139 15.26 -24.34 6.92
C SER A 139 14.22 -25.29 6.37
N PHE A 140 13.37 -24.78 5.49
CA PHE A 140 12.29 -25.53 4.87
C PHE A 140 12.27 -25.30 3.35
N PRO A 141 11.96 -26.33 2.54
CA PRO A 141 11.87 -26.16 1.11
C PRO A 141 10.70 -25.25 0.73
N ILE A 142 10.90 -24.46 -0.32
CA ILE A 142 9.90 -23.67 -1.02
C ILE A 142 9.73 -24.26 -2.41
N SER A 143 8.48 -24.57 -2.77
CA SER A 143 8.11 -24.95 -4.12
C SER A 143 6.77 -24.31 -4.43
N LEU A 144 6.79 -23.38 -5.38
CA LEU A 144 5.65 -22.57 -5.77
C LEU A 144 5.50 -22.59 -7.29
N LYS A 145 4.25 -22.52 -7.74
CA LYS A 145 3.89 -22.45 -9.15
C LYS A 145 2.82 -21.39 -9.37
N GLU A 146 2.96 -20.65 -10.46
CA GLU A 146 2.03 -19.61 -10.87
C GLU A 146 0.66 -20.20 -11.21
N ASP A 147 -0.42 -19.58 -10.73
CA ASP A 147 -1.77 -20.13 -10.81
C ASP A 147 -2.88 -19.05 -10.80
N TYR A 148 -3.79 -19.14 -11.78
CA TYR A 148 -4.94 -18.23 -11.96
C TYR A 148 -6.22 -18.99 -12.32
N PRO A 149 -6.85 -19.69 -11.36
CA PRO A 149 -8.17 -20.27 -11.56
C PRO A 149 -9.25 -19.19 -11.78
N GLU A 150 -10.47 -19.64 -12.08
CA GLU A 150 -11.64 -18.76 -12.14
C GLU A 150 -11.80 -17.97 -10.82
N GLY A 151 -12.20 -16.70 -10.93
CA GLY A 151 -12.34 -15.79 -9.79
C GLY A 151 -11.03 -15.15 -9.31
N ILE A 152 -9.95 -15.27 -10.10
CA ILE A 152 -8.68 -14.56 -9.90
C ILE A 152 -8.55 -13.47 -10.97
N MET A 153 -8.29 -12.24 -10.54
CA MET A 153 -8.05 -11.11 -11.43
C MET A 153 -6.56 -10.99 -11.79
N ARG A 154 -6.25 -10.52 -12.99
CA ARG A 154 -4.88 -10.19 -13.42
C ARG A 154 -4.66 -8.69 -13.33
N PHE A 155 -3.44 -8.26 -13.06
CA PHE A 155 -3.09 -6.85 -12.94
C PHE A 155 -1.78 -6.53 -13.66
N GLY A 156 -1.75 -5.38 -14.34
CA GLY A 156 -0.54 -4.72 -14.78
C GLY A 156 -0.12 -3.65 -13.77
N ILE A 157 1.12 -3.18 -13.86
CA ILE A 157 1.68 -2.14 -12.99
C ILE A 157 2.01 -0.92 -13.83
N VAL A 158 1.62 0.25 -13.33
CA VAL A 158 2.05 1.57 -13.81
C VAL A 158 2.88 2.21 -12.71
N SER A 159 4.13 2.54 -13.02
CA SER A 159 5.03 3.25 -12.12
C SER A 159 5.47 4.58 -12.74
N VAL A 160 5.48 5.64 -11.95
CA VAL A 160 6.04 6.93 -12.35
C VAL A 160 6.83 7.48 -11.18
N GLU A 161 8.07 7.89 -11.46
CA GLU A 161 8.97 8.49 -10.49
C GLU A 161 9.59 9.73 -11.13
N GLU A 162 9.61 10.84 -10.39
CA GLU A 162 10.19 12.09 -10.83
C GLU A 162 10.95 12.76 -9.69
N SER A 163 11.98 13.52 -10.05
CA SER A 163 12.72 14.37 -9.13
C SER A 163 12.65 15.83 -9.55
N PHE A 164 12.32 16.70 -8.60
CA PHE A 164 12.16 18.12 -8.81
C PHE A 164 13.22 18.87 -8.01
N PRO A 165 14.38 19.20 -8.59
CA PRO A 165 15.34 20.04 -7.92
C PRO A 165 14.73 21.43 -7.67
N TYR A 166 15.10 22.04 -6.55
CA TYR A 166 14.64 23.38 -6.21
C TYR A 166 15.05 24.40 -7.30
N LYS A 167 16.28 24.27 -7.80
CA LYS A 167 16.86 25.16 -8.80
C LYS A 167 17.31 24.39 -10.03
N GLU A 168 17.10 24.98 -11.20
CA GLU A 168 17.56 24.41 -12.47
C GLU A 168 19.08 24.17 -12.45
N GLY A 169 19.50 22.96 -12.80
CA GLY A 169 20.90 22.54 -12.80
C GLY A 169 21.48 22.16 -11.44
N ALA A 170 20.71 22.23 -10.35
CA ALA A 170 21.06 21.64 -9.07
C ALA A 170 20.56 20.20 -8.98
N SER A 171 21.28 19.33 -8.25
CA SER A 171 20.77 18.01 -7.85
C SER A 171 20.01 18.07 -6.53
N ASP A 172 20.37 19.02 -5.66
CA ASP A 172 19.87 19.13 -4.29
C ASP A 172 19.67 20.60 -3.88
N PRO A 173 18.76 20.87 -2.94
CA PRO A 173 17.73 19.94 -2.48
C PRO A 173 16.69 19.66 -3.57
N ALA A 174 16.03 18.51 -3.48
CA ALA A 174 15.01 18.09 -4.43
C ALA A 174 13.79 17.48 -3.74
N ALA A 175 12.65 17.53 -4.42
CA ALA A 175 11.50 16.69 -4.10
C ALA A 175 11.52 15.43 -4.96
N GLU A 176 11.53 14.26 -4.33
CA GLU A 176 11.34 12.97 -4.99
C GLU A 176 9.88 12.55 -4.86
N VAL A 177 9.24 12.13 -5.96
CA VAL A 177 7.85 11.69 -5.93
C VAL A 177 7.70 10.42 -6.73
N SER A 178 7.08 9.39 -6.15
CA SER A 178 6.84 8.12 -6.81
C SER A 178 5.42 7.58 -6.60
N TYR A 179 4.86 7.01 -7.65
CA TYR A 179 3.58 6.32 -7.64
C TYR A 179 3.77 4.96 -8.30
N THR A 180 3.47 3.88 -7.59
CA THR A 180 3.41 2.52 -8.14
C THR A 180 2.00 1.97 -7.95
N VAL A 181 1.24 1.90 -9.05
CA VAL A 181 -0.18 1.56 -9.04
C VAL A 181 -0.42 0.29 -9.84
N ILE A 182 -1.13 -0.66 -9.25
CA ILE A 182 -1.62 -1.85 -9.93
C ILE A 182 -2.99 -1.57 -10.58
N LEU A 183 -3.22 -2.07 -11.78
CA LEU A 183 -4.46 -1.86 -12.53
C LEU A 183 -4.98 -3.19 -13.09
N PRO A 184 -6.29 -3.45 -13.00
CA PRO A 184 -6.83 -4.72 -13.47
C PRO A 184 -6.75 -4.82 -14.99
N MET A 185 -6.43 -6.02 -15.47
CA MET A 185 -6.37 -6.33 -16.89
C MET A 185 -7.71 -6.83 -17.40
N GLY A 186 -8.00 -6.52 -18.66
CA GLY A 186 -9.20 -6.97 -19.36
C GLY A 186 -10.44 -6.11 -19.08
N ARG A 187 -11.51 -6.41 -19.83
CA ARG A 187 -12.64 -5.48 -20.05
C ARG A 187 -13.93 -5.89 -19.36
N SER A 188 -13.87 -6.78 -18.37
CA SER A 188 -15.08 -7.21 -17.65
C SER A 188 -15.64 -6.06 -16.79
N ALA A 189 -16.94 -6.10 -16.49
CA ALA A 189 -17.55 -5.13 -15.59
C ALA A 189 -16.88 -5.13 -14.20
N GLY A 190 -16.41 -6.30 -13.73
CA GLY A 190 -15.62 -6.41 -12.50
C GLY A 190 -14.26 -5.71 -12.60
N ALA A 191 -13.53 -5.89 -13.70
CA ALA A 191 -12.26 -5.20 -13.93
C ALA A 191 -12.43 -3.68 -14.00
N GLN A 192 -13.47 -3.19 -14.71
CA GLN A 192 -13.78 -1.76 -14.76
C GLN A 192 -14.13 -1.19 -13.38
N TYR A 193 -14.89 -1.94 -12.58
CA TYR A 193 -15.21 -1.54 -11.21
C TYR A 193 -13.96 -1.47 -10.31
N VAL A 194 -13.09 -2.48 -10.36
CA VAL A 194 -11.83 -2.47 -9.61
C VAL A 194 -10.93 -1.31 -10.06
N LYS A 195 -10.84 -1.03 -11.36
CA LYS A 195 -10.10 0.14 -11.89
C LYS A 195 -10.65 1.45 -11.31
N ALA A 196 -11.98 1.62 -11.31
CA ALA A 196 -12.64 2.79 -10.75
C ALA A 196 -12.34 2.98 -9.25
N VAL A 197 -12.38 1.89 -8.47
CA VAL A 197 -12.01 1.92 -7.05
C VAL A 197 -10.54 2.32 -6.88
N ILE A 198 -9.62 1.74 -7.64
CA ILE A 198 -8.19 2.07 -7.57
C ILE A 198 -7.95 3.53 -7.93
N SER A 199 -8.57 4.04 -9.00
CA SER A 199 -8.48 5.46 -9.39
C SER A 199 -8.93 6.37 -8.26
N GLN A 200 -10.05 6.07 -7.61
CA GLN A 200 -10.51 6.84 -6.45
C GLN A 200 -9.52 6.77 -5.28
N THR A 201 -8.97 5.58 -5.01
CA THR A 201 -7.99 5.33 -3.94
C THR A 201 -6.69 6.12 -4.12
N VAL A 202 -6.24 6.35 -5.36
CA VAL A 202 -5.06 7.20 -5.65
C VAL A 202 -5.41 8.68 -5.86
N GLY A 203 -6.70 9.05 -5.74
CA GLY A 203 -7.17 10.42 -5.93
C GLY A 203 -7.15 10.87 -7.39
N CYS A 204 -7.30 9.95 -8.33
CA CYS A 204 -7.50 10.23 -9.74
C CYS A 204 -8.98 10.46 -10.05
N ASP A 205 -9.29 11.63 -10.60
CA ASP A 205 -10.63 11.99 -11.06
C ASP A 205 -10.83 11.65 -12.55
N THR A 206 -12.03 11.95 -13.07
CA THR A 206 -12.43 11.63 -14.45
C THR A 206 -11.85 12.57 -15.51
N ASN A 207 -11.04 13.57 -15.15
CA ASN A 207 -10.52 14.55 -16.11
C ASN A 207 -9.22 14.10 -16.78
N ALA A 208 -8.52 13.11 -16.18
CA ALA A 208 -7.33 12.51 -16.77
C ALA A 208 -7.69 11.59 -17.95
N LYS A 209 -6.77 11.48 -18.92
CA LYS A 209 -6.94 10.62 -20.11
C LYS A 209 -6.70 9.14 -19.84
N ASN A 210 -5.89 8.85 -18.83
CA ASN A 210 -5.56 7.53 -18.30
C ASN A 210 -4.87 7.67 -16.94
N MET A 211 -4.58 6.54 -16.29
CA MET A 211 -3.91 6.51 -14.99
C MET A 211 -2.55 7.20 -15.01
N GLN A 212 -1.74 6.98 -16.05
CA GLN A 212 -0.41 7.59 -16.14
C GLN A 212 -0.51 9.13 -16.24
N ASP A 213 -1.43 9.65 -17.06
CA ASP A 213 -1.70 11.08 -17.19
C ASP A 213 -2.18 11.70 -15.87
N CYS A 214 -3.05 11.00 -15.13
CA CYS A 214 -3.45 11.45 -13.80
C CYS A 214 -2.25 11.53 -12.85
N ILE A 215 -1.48 10.45 -12.74
CA ILE A 215 -0.31 10.37 -11.86
C ILE A 215 0.68 11.49 -12.21
N GLN A 216 0.95 11.69 -13.50
CA GLN A 216 1.83 12.75 -13.97
C GLN A 216 1.35 14.13 -13.52
N GLN A 217 0.05 14.44 -13.67
CA GLN A 217 -0.50 15.72 -13.23
C GLN A 217 -0.37 15.94 -11.72
N LYS A 218 -0.52 14.88 -10.91
CA LYS A 218 -0.33 14.95 -9.45
C LYS A 218 1.14 15.20 -9.10
N ILE A 219 2.05 14.45 -9.71
CA ILE A 219 3.50 14.59 -9.56
C ILE A 219 3.96 16.00 -9.95
N GLU A 220 3.51 16.52 -11.09
CA GLU A 220 3.81 17.89 -11.54
C GLU A 220 3.27 18.95 -10.57
N SER A 221 2.06 18.75 -10.04
CA SER A 221 1.48 19.63 -9.03
C SER A 221 2.29 19.64 -7.75
N TYR A 222 2.77 18.48 -7.28
CA TYR A 222 3.65 18.36 -6.13
C TYR A 222 4.97 19.11 -6.37
N GLY A 223 5.65 18.86 -7.49
CA GLY A 223 6.89 19.55 -7.85
C GLY A 223 6.75 21.07 -7.96
N LYS A 224 5.59 21.56 -8.42
CA LYS A 224 5.28 23.00 -8.43
C LYS A 224 5.11 23.55 -7.01
N MET A 225 4.39 22.84 -6.14
CA MET A 225 4.22 23.22 -4.72
C MET A 225 5.57 23.28 -4.01
N TYR A 226 6.42 22.28 -4.22
CA TYR A 226 7.76 22.22 -3.68
C TYR A 226 8.59 23.46 -4.06
N ARG A 227 8.74 23.72 -5.38
CA ARG A 227 9.52 24.87 -5.87
C ARG A 227 8.99 26.20 -5.36
N GLN A 228 7.66 26.36 -5.29
CA GLN A 228 7.05 27.57 -4.74
C GLN A 228 7.40 27.74 -3.26
N THR A 229 7.30 26.68 -2.47
CA THR A 229 7.60 26.71 -1.03
C THR A 229 9.07 27.06 -0.80
N MET A 230 9.98 26.43 -1.53
CA MET A 230 11.42 26.71 -1.41
C MET A 230 11.75 28.15 -1.82
N SER A 231 11.12 28.67 -2.88
CA SER A 231 11.33 30.06 -3.30
C SER A 231 10.86 31.08 -2.25
N ASP A 232 9.85 30.76 -1.46
CA ASP A 232 9.32 31.62 -0.39
C ASP A 232 10.20 31.60 0.87
N MET A 233 11.03 30.57 1.06
CA MET A 233 11.93 30.42 2.22
C MET A 233 13.19 31.29 2.15
N GLY A 234 13.62 31.69 0.94
CA GLY A 234 14.81 32.52 0.71
C GLY A 234 16.14 31.78 0.84
N GLU A 235 17.22 32.42 0.35
CA GLU A 235 18.55 31.79 0.13
C GLU A 235 19.22 31.23 1.40
N ASP A 236 18.83 31.68 2.59
CA ASP A 236 19.43 31.25 3.87
C ASP A 236 19.10 29.79 4.24
N MET A 237 18.09 29.19 3.59
CA MET A 237 17.64 27.82 3.85
C MET A 237 18.04 26.83 2.75
N ASP A 238 18.66 27.29 1.66
CA ASP A 238 18.82 26.52 0.40
C ASP A 238 19.49 25.15 0.56
N ASN A 239 20.35 24.94 1.57
CA ASN A 239 21.09 23.69 1.77
C ASN A 239 20.67 22.89 3.01
N SER A 240 19.48 23.14 3.55
CA SER A 240 18.96 22.35 4.66
C SER A 240 18.57 20.94 4.19
N PRO A 241 19.04 19.86 4.85
CA PRO A 241 18.55 18.50 4.56
C PRO A 241 17.03 18.35 4.71
N MET A 242 16.38 19.23 5.49
CA MET A 242 14.92 19.26 5.63
C MET A 242 14.18 19.70 4.36
N ASN A 243 14.90 20.20 3.36
CA ASN A 243 14.33 20.62 2.08
C ASN A 243 14.32 19.52 1.03
N ASN A 244 14.85 18.33 1.36
CA ASN A 244 14.65 17.16 0.52
C ASN A 244 13.28 16.57 0.83
N TRP A 245 12.31 16.80 -0.03
CA TRP A 245 10.96 16.29 0.16
C TRP A 245 10.82 14.94 -0.52
N ASP A 246 9.91 14.11 -0.03
CA ASP A 246 9.62 12.77 -0.56
C ASP A 246 8.11 12.53 -0.46
N GLU A 247 7.50 12.05 -1.54
CA GLU A 247 6.18 11.43 -1.49
C GLU A 247 6.24 10.09 -2.24
N SER A 248 5.78 9.02 -1.61
CA SER A 248 5.61 7.73 -2.29
C SER A 248 4.23 7.14 -2.01
N ILE A 249 3.57 6.69 -3.08
CA ILE A 249 2.31 5.95 -3.01
C ILE A 249 2.49 4.62 -3.73
N GLY A 250 2.21 3.52 -3.03
CA GLY A 250 2.28 2.17 -3.58
C GLY A 250 0.98 1.41 -3.32
N ILE A 251 0.51 0.65 -4.31
CA ILE A 251 -0.60 -0.29 -4.13
C ILE A 251 -0.13 -1.71 -4.48
N THR A 252 -0.37 -2.64 -3.58
CA THR A 252 -0.09 -4.07 -3.78
C THR A 252 -1.33 -4.94 -3.53
N ILE A 253 -1.28 -6.20 -3.98
CA ILE A 253 -2.34 -7.19 -3.75
C ILE A 253 -2.01 -8.00 -2.50
N VAL A 254 -2.91 -7.99 -1.52
CA VAL A 254 -2.85 -8.83 -0.32
C VAL A 254 -3.57 -10.15 -0.54
N TYR A 255 -4.74 -10.08 -1.19
CA TYR A 255 -5.61 -11.20 -1.47
C TYR A 255 -6.29 -11.03 -2.83
N ASN A 256 -6.39 -12.12 -3.59
CA ASN A 256 -7.04 -12.14 -4.89
C ASN A 256 -7.50 -13.58 -5.14
N ALA A 257 -8.75 -13.86 -4.78
CA ALA A 257 -9.43 -15.14 -4.97
C ALA A 257 -10.92 -15.01 -4.70
N ASN A 258 -11.71 -15.95 -5.22
CA ASN A 258 -13.15 -16.04 -4.99
C ASN A 258 -13.92 -14.75 -5.34
N ASP A 259 -13.49 -14.05 -6.41
CA ASP A 259 -14.02 -12.74 -6.80
C ASP A 259 -13.85 -11.66 -5.71
N ILE A 260 -12.88 -11.82 -4.81
CA ILE A 260 -12.50 -10.83 -3.82
C ILE A 260 -11.06 -10.38 -4.11
N VAL A 261 -10.88 -9.07 -4.16
CA VAL A 261 -9.57 -8.42 -4.26
C VAL A 261 -9.37 -7.56 -3.03
N VAL A 262 -8.23 -7.74 -2.34
CA VAL A 262 -7.81 -6.88 -1.23
C VAL A 262 -6.54 -6.17 -1.61
N LEU A 263 -6.63 -4.85 -1.66
CA LEU A 263 -5.52 -3.94 -1.92
C LEU A 263 -4.90 -3.49 -0.59
N ASP A 264 -3.59 -3.35 -0.57
CA ASP A 264 -2.86 -2.61 0.45
C ASP A 264 -2.23 -1.38 -0.19
N ARG A 265 -2.68 -0.19 0.24
CA ARG A 265 -2.14 1.10 -0.20
C ARG A 265 -1.24 1.65 0.89
N GLY A 266 0.05 1.69 0.61
CA GLY A 266 1.01 2.46 1.39
C GLY A 266 1.12 3.89 0.85
N HIS A 267 1.18 4.86 1.76
CA HIS A 267 1.52 6.25 1.46
C HIS A 267 2.55 6.74 2.47
N TYR A 268 3.62 7.33 1.97
CA TYR A 268 4.61 8.05 2.76
C TYR A 268 4.75 9.47 2.22
N GLU A 269 4.93 10.43 3.13
CA GLU A 269 5.21 11.82 2.78
C GLU A 269 6.18 12.43 3.80
N TYR A 270 7.23 13.07 3.30
CA TYR A 270 8.12 13.94 4.04
C TYR A 270 8.20 15.29 3.32
N SER A 271 7.76 16.35 4.01
CA SER A 271 7.79 17.72 3.50
C SER A 271 8.64 18.62 4.41
N GLY A 272 9.70 18.06 5.00
CA GLY A 272 10.56 18.71 5.99
C GLY A 272 10.20 18.43 7.45
N GLY A 273 11.06 18.89 8.36
CA GLY A 273 10.93 18.63 9.80
C GLY A 273 11.69 17.38 10.27
N ALA A 274 11.25 16.79 11.39
CA ALA A 274 12.00 15.74 12.07
C ALA A 274 11.84 14.33 11.45
N HIS A 275 10.70 14.04 10.84
CA HIS A 275 10.37 12.75 10.22
C HIS A 275 9.24 12.90 9.20
N GLY A 276 9.08 11.93 8.32
CA GLY A 276 7.91 11.80 7.45
C GLY A 276 6.69 11.20 8.17
N ASN A 277 5.56 11.23 7.49
CA ASN A 277 4.32 10.56 7.88
C ASN A 277 4.09 9.37 6.96
N HIS A 278 3.45 8.32 7.48
CA HIS A 278 3.01 7.19 6.66
C HIS A 278 1.60 6.75 7.05
N SER A 279 0.93 6.09 6.11
CA SER A 279 -0.35 5.42 6.31
C SER A 279 -0.44 4.19 5.43
N ASP A 280 -1.11 3.15 5.94
CA ASP A 280 -1.46 1.95 5.19
C ASP A 280 -2.99 1.77 5.23
N ASP A 281 -3.61 1.66 4.05
CA ASP A 281 -5.05 1.49 3.88
C ASP A 281 -5.38 0.19 3.16
N TYR A 282 -6.29 -0.60 3.73
CA TYR A 282 -6.79 -1.83 3.09
C TYR A 282 -8.13 -1.59 2.41
N VAL A 283 -8.20 -1.85 1.10
CA VAL A 283 -9.43 -1.75 0.31
C VAL A 283 -9.90 -3.15 -0.06
N ASN A 284 -11.04 -3.55 0.51
CA ASN A 284 -11.62 -4.87 0.30
C ASN A 284 -12.72 -4.79 -0.76
N ILE A 285 -12.54 -5.46 -1.90
CA ILE A 285 -13.42 -5.33 -3.05
C ILE A 285 -14.06 -6.68 -3.36
N ASP A 286 -15.39 -6.75 -3.28
CA ASP A 286 -16.19 -7.82 -3.86
C ASP A 286 -16.41 -7.50 -5.35
N VAL A 287 -15.64 -8.17 -6.19
CA VAL A 287 -15.65 -7.98 -7.65
C VAL A 287 -16.96 -8.45 -8.25
N ARG A 288 -17.53 -9.54 -7.73
CA ARG A 288 -18.77 -10.15 -8.24
C ARG A 288 -19.97 -9.22 -8.03
N HIS A 289 -20.06 -8.60 -6.86
CA HIS A 289 -21.15 -7.69 -6.51
C HIS A 289 -20.80 -6.21 -6.74
N GLN A 290 -19.59 -5.92 -7.25
CA GLN A 290 -19.10 -4.57 -7.50
C GLN A 290 -19.28 -3.66 -6.28
N LYS A 291 -18.71 -4.11 -5.16
CA LYS A 291 -18.86 -3.44 -3.86
C LYS A 291 -17.52 -3.36 -3.12
N VAL A 292 -17.18 -2.18 -2.62
CA VAL A 292 -16.18 -2.03 -1.56
C VAL A 292 -16.80 -2.49 -0.24
N MET A 293 -16.28 -3.58 0.31
CA MET A 293 -16.78 -4.19 1.54
C MET A 293 -16.40 -3.34 2.75
N LYS A 294 -17.38 -3.15 3.64
CA LYS A 294 -17.22 -2.52 4.95
C LYS A 294 -17.22 -3.59 6.03
N LEU A 295 -16.85 -3.21 7.25
CA LEU A 295 -16.82 -4.15 8.39
C LEU A 295 -18.17 -4.86 8.60
N ASP A 296 -19.27 -4.11 8.50
CA ASP A 296 -20.63 -4.62 8.69
C ASP A 296 -21.08 -5.59 7.58
N ASP A 297 -20.39 -5.62 6.43
CA ASP A 297 -20.62 -6.62 5.39
C ASP A 297 -19.99 -7.97 5.73
N MET A 298 -18.94 -7.96 6.55
CA MET A 298 -18.15 -9.14 6.90
C MET A 298 -18.60 -9.74 8.23
N MET A 299 -19.07 -8.91 9.16
CA MET A 299 -19.37 -9.34 10.52
C MET A 299 -20.45 -8.51 11.18
N THR A 300 -21.37 -9.17 11.89
CA THR A 300 -22.38 -8.53 12.73
C THR A 300 -21.76 -8.21 14.09
N VAL A 301 -21.08 -7.06 14.22
CA VAL A 301 -20.27 -6.81 15.41
C VAL A 301 -20.50 -5.42 16.00
N ASP A 302 -20.70 -5.37 17.31
CA ASP A 302 -20.62 -4.12 18.08
C ASP A 302 -19.18 -3.90 18.60
N SER A 303 -18.84 -2.64 18.88
CA SER A 303 -17.49 -2.28 19.34
C SER A 303 -17.07 -3.04 20.60
N ALA A 304 -18.01 -3.44 21.46
CA ALA A 304 -17.72 -4.16 22.70
C ALA A 304 -17.19 -5.57 22.42
N ARG A 305 -17.77 -6.26 21.43
CA ARG A 305 -17.30 -7.58 21.03
C ARG A 305 -15.96 -7.53 20.30
N LEU A 306 -15.69 -6.52 19.47
CA LEU A 306 -14.37 -6.34 18.83
C LEU A 306 -13.27 -6.20 19.87
N VAL A 307 -13.46 -5.35 20.88
CA VAL A 307 -12.46 -5.13 21.93
C VAL A 307 -12.11 -6.43 22.64
N GLN A 308 -13.10 -7.30 22.91
CA GLN A 308 -12.87 -8.60 23.54
C GLN A 308 -12.09 -9.57 22.66
N LEU A 309 -12.26 -9.50 21.33
CA LEU A 309 -11.54 -10.36 20.38
C LEU A 309 -10.11 -9.86 20.10
N ILE A 310 -9.93 -8.55 20.00
CA ILE A 310 -8.65 -7.92 19.62
C ILE A 310 -7.70 -7.83 20.82
N THR A 311 -8.19 -7.48 22.02
CA THR A 311 -7.33 -7.27 23.21
C THR A 311 -6.43 -8.47 23.52
N PRO A 312 -6.91 -9.74 23.51
CA PRO A 312 -6.05 -10.89 23.74
C PRO A 312 -4.98 -11.07 22.66
N GLN A 313 -5.25 -10.70 21.41
CA GLN A 313 -4.26 -10.80 20.33
C GLN A 313 -3.20 -9.71 20.47
N LEU A 314 -3.61 -8.47 20.81
CA LEU A 314 -2.66 -7.38 21.10
C LEU A 314 -1.71 -7.75 22.24
N ARG A 315 -2.22 -8.32 23.34
CA ARG A 315 -1.41 -8.77 24.48
C ARG A 315 -0.49 -9.96 24.20
N LYS A 316 -0.73 -10.70 23.12
CA LYS A 316 0.20 -11.75 22.68
C LYS A 316 1.32 -11.17 21.83
N ARG A 317 1.04 -10.08 21.12
CA ARG A 317 1.97 -9.42 20.21
C ARG A 317 2.92 -8.45 20.93
N PHE A 318 2.46 -7.82 22.02
CA PHE A 318 3.21 -6.87 22.85
C PHE A 318 3.18 -7.29 24.32
#